data_AF-A0A4W5L868-F1
#
_entry.id   AF-A0A4W5L868-F1
#
_cell.length_a   1.000
_cell.length_b   1.000
_cell.length_c   1.000
_cell.angle_alpha   90.00
_cell.angle_beta   90.00
_cell.angle_gamma   90.00
#
_symmetry.space_group_name_H-M   'P 1'
#
loop_
_entity.id
_entity.type
_entity.pdbx_description
1 polymer ?
#
loop_
_entity_poly.entity_id
_entity_poly.type
_entity_poly.pdbx_seq_one_letter_code
_entity_poly.pdbx_strand_id
1 'polypeptide(L)' 'MRRNLQQVFGDDKRLWFLPICTSQGDGHYFPLKSLSESSTSLLANEENWDEEEESEDNNMGGDRDPSVTIEMDEEE' A
#
# COMPACT_ATOMS: atom_id res chain seq x y z
N MET A 1 9.11 -5.82 6.19
CA MET A 1 8.74 -6.29 7.54
C MET A 1 8.64 -5.18 8.58
N ARG A 2 9.60 -4.25 8.67
CA ARG A 2 9.64 -3.21 9.73
C ARG A 2 8.35 -2.40 9.86
N ARG A 3 7.79 -1.91 8.74
CA ARG A 3 6.55 -1.11 8.72
C ARG A 3 5.34 -1.84 9.32
N ASN A 4 5.13 -3.10 8.96
CA ASN A 4 4.01 -3.88 9.51
C ASN A 4 4.15 -4.08 11.03
N LEU A 5 5.37 -4.28 11.54
CA LEU A 5 5.60 -4.39 12.98
C LEU A 5 5.34 -3.05 13.68
N GLN A 6 5.76 -1.93 13.09
CA GLN A 6 5.50 -0.59 13.64
C GLN A 6 4.02 -0.22 13.57
N GLN A 7 3.31 -0.65 12.53
CA GLN A 7 1.87 -0.42 12.41
C GLN A 7 1.10 -1.08 13.56
N VAL A 8 1.54 -2.26 14.01
CA VAL A 8 0.89 -3.00 15.11
C VAL A 8 1.39 -2.54 16.49
N PHE A 9 2.71 -2.46 16.68
CA PHE A 9 3.32 -2.24 18.00
C PHE A 9 3.77 -0.80 18.26
N GLY A 10 3.66 0.10 17.27
CA GLY A 10 4.14 1.46 17.34
C GLY A 10 5.67 1.60 17.19
N ASP A 11 6.13 2.84 17.15
CA ASP A 11 7.55 3.17 16.94
C ASP A 11 8.42 2.99 18.18
N ASP A 12 7.85 3.12 19.38
CA ASP A 12 8.58 2.93 20.64
C ASP A 12 8.68 1.45 21.02
N LYS A 13 9.81 0.84 20.69
CA LYS A 13 10.13 -0.56 20.98
C LYS A 13 10.09 -0.92 22.47
N ARG A 14 10.23 0.06 23.36
CA ARG A 14 10.15 -0.19 24.82
C ARG A 14 8.74 -0.58 25.24
N LEU A 15 7.73 -0.18 24.46
CA LEU A 15 6.32 -0.43 24.74
C LEU A 15 5.80 -1.73 24.12
N TRP A 16 6.56 -2.40 23.25
CA TRP A 16 6.10 -3.57 22.49
C TRP A 16 5.63 -4.76 23.35
N PHE A 17 6.10 -4.86 24.60
CA PHE A 17 5.75 -5.95 25.52
C PHE A 17 4.85 -5.50 26.68
N LEU A 18 4.32 -4.27 26.59
CA LEU A 18 3.38 -3.73 27.56
C LEU A 18 1.98 -3.69 26.93
N PRO A 19 0.91 -3.99 27.69
CA PRO A 19 -0.46 -3.97 27.18
C PRO A 19 -1.00 -2.54 27.07
N ILE A 20 -0.35 -1.73 26.25
CA ILE A 20 -0.66 -0.31 26.01
C ILE A 20 -0.99 -0.16 24.52
N CYS A 21 -2.06 0.56 24.20
CA CYS A 21 -2.43 0.79 22.79
C CYS A 21 -1.42 1.74 22.13
N THR A 22 -0.64 1.22 21.19
CA THR A 22 0.39 1.97 20.43
C THR A 22 0.31 1.73 18.93
N SER A 23 -0.72 1.04 18.44
CA SER A 23 -0.95 0.79 17.01
C SER A 23 -1.17 2.09 16.24
N GLN A 24 -0.73 2.11 14.98
CA GLN A 24 -0.87 3.26 14.08
C GLN A 24 -2.08 3.11 13.15
N GLY A 25 -2.64 4.23 12.71
CA GLY A 25 -3.81 4.28 11.81
C GLY A 25 -5.13 4.52 12.56
N ASP A 26 -6.20 4.71 11.80
CA ASP A 26 -7.57 4.96 12.29
C ASP A 26 -8.46 3.70 12.25
N GLY A 27 -7.91 2.57 11.85
CA GLY A 27 -8.60 1.29 11.73
C GLY A 27 -9.47 1.14 10.49
N HIS A 28 -9.64 2.19 9.68
CA HIS A 28 -10.44 2.16 8.46
C HIS A 28 -9.56 2.11 7.20
N TYR A 29 -8.43 2.81 7.21
CA TYR A 29 -7.52 2.90 6.07
C TYR A 29 -6.20 2.20 6.35
N PHE A 30 -5.77 1.36 5.41
CA PHE A 30 -4.53 0.59 5.51
C PHE A 30 -3.63 0.87 4.30
N PRO A 31 -2.35 1.25 4.51
CA PRO A 31 -1.41 1.44 3.41
C PRO A 31 -1.17 0.14 2.64
N LEU A 32 -1.30 0.20 1.32
CA LEU A 32 -0.91 -0.84 0.39
C LEU A 32 0.50 -0.55 -0.14
N LYS A 33 1.11 -1.57 -0.75
CA LYS A 33 2.35 -1.35 -1.51
C LYS A 33 1.97 -0.84 -2.90
N SER A 34 2.65 0.20 -3.38
CA SER A 34 2.62 0.65 -4.76
C SER A 34 3.37 -0.35 -5.65
N LEU A 35 2.78 -1.53 -5.81
CA LEU A 35 3.28 -2.52 -6.75
C LEU A 35 2.63 -2.24 -8.10
N SER A 36 3.42 -2.09 -9.17
CA SER A 36 2.85 -1.95 -10.51
C SER A 36 2.02 -3.19 -10.82
N GLU A 37 0.82 -3.02 -11.38
CA GLU A 37 -0.04 -4.16 -11.74
C GLU A 37 0.70 -5.14 -12.68
N SER A 38 1.58 -4.61 -13.55
CA SER A 38 2.46 -5.35 -14.46
C SER A 38 3.46 -6.29 -13.78
N SER A 39 3.81 -6.04 -12.52
CA SER A 39 4.73 -6.90 -11.76
C SER A 39 4.03 -8.08 -11.06
N THR A 40 2.71 -8.19 -11.21
CA THR A 40 2.00 -9.42 -10.85
C THR A 40 2.33 -10.51 -11.87
N SER A 41 2.65 -11.73 -11.41
CA SER A 41 3.03 -12.85 -12.29
C SER A 41 1.96 -13.20 -13.34
N LEU A 42 0.72 -12.72 -13.18
CA LEU A 42 -0.38 -12.90 -14.13
C LEU A 42 -0.29 -11.92 -15.30
N LEU A 43 0.22 -10.70 -15.09
CA LEU A 43 0.32 -9.63 -16.09
C LEU A 43 1.77 -9.42 -16.59
N ALA A 44 2.74 -10.13 -16.02
CA ALA A 44 4.16 -10.02 -16.37
C ALA A 44 4.50 -10.38 -17.84
N ASN A 45 3.57 -10.95 -18.60
CA ASN A 45 3.76 -11.34 -20.00
C ASN A 45 3.11 -10.37 -21.00
N GLU A 46 2.48 -9.28 -20.55
CA GLU A 46 1.74 -8.37 -21.43
C GLU A 46 2.62 -7.30 -22.12
N GLU A 47 3.89 -7.16 -21.70
CA GLU A 47 4.81 -6.09 -22.15
C GLU A 47 5.49 -6.34 -23.52
N ASN A 48 5.06 -7.34 -24.31
CA ASN A 48 5.74 -7.72 -25.57
C ASN A 48 4.98 -7.32 -26.85
N TRP A 49 4.03 -6.38 -26.80
CA TRP A 49 3.43 -5.82 -28.01
C TRP A 49 4.05 -4.45 -28.32
N ASP A 50 4.69 -4.36 -29.47
CA ASP A 50 5.50 -3.25 -29.96
C ASP A 50 4.79 -1.89 -29.89
N GLU A 51 5.37 -0.92 -29.16
CA GLU A 51 5.05 0.51 -29.28
C GLU A 51 6.33 1.26 -29.66
N GLU A 52 6.75 1.12 -30.92
CA GLU A 52 7.41 2.22 -31.63
C GLU A 52 6.34 3.27 -31.95
N GLU A 53 6.28 4.38 -31.21
CA GLU A 53 6.08 5.75 -31.72
C GLU A 53 6.02 6.80 -30.58
N GLU A 54 6.72 7.92 -30.80
CA GLU A 54 6.93 9.06 -29.89
C GLU A 54 5.62 9.76 -29.46
N SER A 55 5.54 10.22 -28.21
CA SER A 55 5.39 11.65 -27.90
C SER A 55 5.43 11.95 -26.39
N GLU A 56 5.92 13.15 -26.12
CA GLU A 56 6.28 13.76 -24.85
C GLU A 56 5.06 14.08 -23.96
N ASP A 57 5.02 13.59 -22.72
CA ASP A 57 4.63 14.41 -21.55
C ASP A 57 5.13 13.76 -20.26
N ASN A 58 6.26 14.27 -19.78
CA ASN A 58 6.98 13.73 -18.63
C ASN A 58 6.57 14.51 -17.37
N ASN A 59 5.32 14.37 -16.91
CA ASN A 59 4.93 14.83 -15.58
C ASN A 59 3.60 14.23 -15.07
N MET A 60 3.62 13.00 -14.57
CA MET A 60 2.59 12.55 -13.60
C MET A 60 3.22 12.10 -12.29
N GLY A 61 3.76 13.09 -11.57
CA GLY A 61 4.06 13.00 -10.13
C GLY A 61 2.79 12.98 -9.28
N GLY A 62 1.90 12.02 -9.52
CA GLY A 62 0.76 11.73 -8.67
C GLY A 62 1.12 10.60 -7.71
N ASP A 63 1.80 10.94 -6.62
CA ASP A 63 2.12 10.07 -5.49
C ASP A 63 0.81 9.67 -4.78
N ARG A 64 -0.01 8.84 -5.44
CA ARG A 64 -1.20 8.25 -4.82
C ARG A 64 -0.69 7.11 -3.98
N ASP A 65 -0.44 7.38 -2.70
CA ASP A 65 -0.24 6.34 -1.70
C ASP A 65 -1.41 5.35 -1.82
N PRO A 66 -1.15 4.12 -2.29
CA PRO A 66 -2.24 3.17 -2.47
C PRO A 66 -2.71 2.78 -1.08
N SER A 67 -3.99 2.96 -0.79
CA SER A 67 -4.59 2.59 0.49
C SER A 67 -5.88 1.80 0.24
N VAL A 68 -6.13 0.79 1.07
CA VAL A 68 -7.42 0.07 1.08
C VAL A 68 -8.28 0.58 2.22
N THR A 69 -9.57 0.78 1.96
CA THR A 69 -10.59 1.10 2.95
C THR A 69 -11.38 -0.17 3.26
N ILE A 70 -11.60 -0.45 4.54
CA ILE A 70 -12.46 -1.57 4.97
C ILE A 70 -13.79 -0.99 5.43
N GLU A 71 -14.87 -1.34 4.73
CA GLU A 71 -16.24 -1.03 5.14
C GLU A 71 -16.77 -2.19 5.98
N MET A 72 -17.32 -1.89 7.16
CA MET A 72 -18.02 -2.89 7.96
C MET A 72 -19.51 -2.80 7.61
N ASP A 73 -20.07 -3.87 7.06
CA ASP A 73 -21.51 -3.95 6.85
C ASP A 73 -22.21 -3.92 8.21
N GLU A 74 -23.08 -2.93 8.44
CA GLU A 74 -23.95 -2.89 9.63
C GLU A 74 -25.03 -3.97 9.45
N GLU A 75 -24.93 -5.09 10.18
CA GLU A 75 -26.02 -6.07 10.26
C GLU A 75 -27.16 -5.47 11.11
N GLU A 76 -28.30 -5.14 10.46
CA GLU A 76 -29.56 -4.69 11.10
C GLU A 76 -30.30 -5.79 11.87
#